data_AF-A0A7C0YXB8-F1
#
_entry.id   AF-A0A7C0YXB8-F1
#
_cell.length_a   1.000
_cell.length_b   1.000
_cell.length_c   1.000
_cell.angle_alpha   90.00
_cell.angle_beta   90.00
_cell.angle_gamma   90.00
#
_symmetry.space_group_name_H-M   'P 1'
#
loop_
_entity.id
_entity.type
_entity.pdbx_description
1 polymer ?
#
loop_
_entity_poly.entity_id
_entity_poly.type
_entity_poly.pdbx_seq_one_letter_code
_entity_poly.pdbx_strand_id
1 'polypeptide(L)'
;MHVKNLKNKCKFTLLLTALLLSTFALSLSFLTHISVAQTEITSVTPITHIGKVGETIKIEGTIETPDGDYRVFFDYQLMVSGTAEDNTVKASFEAPNRTAGNYTIILQDVARNENASTWFMIRTGYGIEPELPPEPLYLRQNSSVVLHVNVTG
;
A
#
# COMPACT_ATOMS: atom_id res chain seq x y z
N MET A 1 53.87 34.32 40.79
CA MET A 1 53.79 33.37 39.65
C MET A 1 52.68 32.31 39.80
N HIS A 2 52.25 31.97 41.02
CA HIS A 2 51.27 30.91 41.31
C HIS A 2 49.82 31.19 40.85
N VAL A 3 49.34 32.44 40.96
CA VAL A 3 47.93 32.83 40.66
C VAL A 3 47.61 32.81 39.16
N LYS A 4 48.60 33.12 38.30
CA LYS A 4 48.46 33.11 36.83
C LYS A 4 48.24 31.68 36.31
N ASN A 5 48.91 30.72 36.92
CA ASN A 5 48.82 29.30 36.58
C ASN A 5 47.46 28.70 36.98
N LEU A 6 46.91 29.12 38.13
CA LEU A 6 45.57 28.72 38.58
C LEU A 6 44.44 29.31 37.69
N LYS A 7 44.55 30.58 37.30
CA LYS A 7 43.63 31.21 36.33
C LYS A 7 43.66 30.50 34.96
N ASN A 8 44.84 30.10 34.48
CA ASN A 8 44.97 29.42 33.20
C ASN A 8 44.44 27.98 33.24
N LYS A 9 44.64 27.26 34.36
CA LYS A 9 44.02 25.95 34.60
C LYS A 9 42.50 26.03 34.63
N CYS A 10 41.93 27.01 35.35
CA CYS A 10 40.48 27.21 35.42
C CYS A 10 39.86 27.55 34.05
N LYS A 11 40.52 28.39 33.25
CA LYS A 11 40.11 28.69 31.87
C LYS A 11 40.17 27.46 30.96
N PHE A 12 41.21 26.65 31.10
CA PHE A 12 41.35 25.41 30.34
C PHE A 12 40.27 24.38 30.71
N THR A 13 39.97 24.23 31.99
CA THR A 13 38.88 23.36 32.46
C THR A 13 37.52 23.84 31.93
N LEU A 14 37.24 25.14 31.98
CA LEU A 14 36.01 25.73 31.44
C LEU A 14 35.85 25.49 29.93
N LEU A 15 36.93 25.65 29.16
CA LEU A 15 36.92 25.39 27.72
C LEU A 15 36.68 23.90 27.42
N LEU A 16 37.31 23.00 28.18
CA LEU A 16 37.13 21.56 28.01
C LEU A 16 35.69 21.13 28.33
N THR A 17 35.11 21.68 29.40
CA THR A 17 33.70 21.40 29.75
C THR A 17 32.73 21.96 28.72
N ALA A 18 32.99 23.15 28.18
CA ALA A 18 32.13 23.74 27.14
C ALA A 18 32.17 22.91 25.84
N LEU A 19 33.34 22.38 25.47
CA LEU A 19 33.50 21.53 24.29
C LEU A 19 32.81 20.16 24.47
N LEU A 20 32.87 19.57 25.66
CA LEU A 20 32.17 18.31 25.96
C LEU A 20 30.64 18.50 25.98
N LEU A 21 30.15 19.63 26.49
CA LEU A 21 28.71 19.92 26.46
C LEU A 21 28.21 20.18 25.04
N SER A 22 28.99 20.85 24.18
CA SER A 22 28.58 21.14 22.81
C SER A 22 28.56 19.89 21.94
N THR A 23 29.51 18.96 22.11
CA THR A 23 29.49 17.67 21.41
C THR A 23 28.35 16.78 21.87
N PHE A 24 28.01 16.80 23.16
CA PHE A 24 26.84 16.09 23.69
C PHE A 24 25.52 16.67 23.14
N ALA A 25 25.37 18.00 23.10
CA ALA A 25 24.20 18.66 22.52
C ALA A 25 24.05 18.40 21.01
N LEU A 26 25.15 18.39 20.26
CA LEU A 26 25.15 18.00 18.85
C LEU A 26 24.75 16.53 18.68
N SER A 27 25.24 15.61 19.52
CA SER A 27 24.81 14.19 19.47
C SER A 27 23.31 14.02 19.75
N LEU A 28 22.71 14.84 20.63
CA LEU A 28 21.25 14.85 20.85
C LEU A 28 20.48 15.39 19.64
N SER A 29 21.07 16.30 18.87
CA SER A 29 20.46 16.86 17.66
C SER A 29 20.35 15.80 16.53
N PHE A 30 21.16 14.74 16.62
CA PHE A 30 21.11 13.58 15.73
C PHE A 30 20.25 12.43 16.28
N LEU A 31 19.59 12.57 17.45
CA LEU A 31 18.50 11.68 17.85
C LEU A 31 17.24 12.03 17.03
N THR A 32 17.32 11.61 15.76
CA THR A 32 16.26 11.04 14.96
C THR A 32 14.95 11.83 14.87
N HIS A 33 14.81 12.55 13.75
CA HIS A 33 13.52 12.65 13.07
C HIS A 33 13.14 11.23 12.58
N ILE A 34 12.63 10.38 13.47
CA ILE A 34 11.98 9.13 13.05
C ILE A 34 10.66 9.56 12.43
N SER A 35 10.64 9.69 11.11
CA SER A 35 9.37 9.71 10.39
C SER A 35 8.79 8.31 10.55
N VAL A 36 7.89 8.14 11.51
CA VAL A 36 7.12 6.91 11.68
C VAL A 36 6.21 6.82 10.46
N ALA A 37 6.46 5.86 9.56
CA ALA A 37 5.57 5.61 8.44
C ALA A 37 4.17 5.33 9.00
N GLN A 38 3.14 5.97 8.46
CA GLN A 38 1.77 5.66 8.83
C GLN A 38 1.25 4.53 7.96
N THR A 39 0.27 3.79 8.48
CA THR A 39 -0.47 2.84 7.65
C THR A 39 -1.29 3.62 6.63
N GLU A 40 -0.95 3.51 5.34
CA GLU A 40 -1.57 4.28 4.26
C GLU A 40 -1.62 3.47 2.95
N ILE A 41 -2.67 3.65 2.15
CA ILE A 41 -2.71 3.17 0.76
C ILE A 41 -2.32 4.35 -0.13
N THR A 42 -1.15 4.27 -0.76
CA THR A 42 -0.61 5.36 -1.58
C THR A 42 -1.06 5.26 -3.03
N SER A 43 -1.33 4.05 -3.53
CA SER A 43 -1.90 3.87 -4.87
C SER A 43 -2.72 2.60 -5.03
N VAL A 44 -3.66 2.66 -5.96
CA VAL A 44 -4.45 1.52 -6.45
C VAL A 44 -4.38 1.50 -7.97
N THR A 45 -4.17 0.32 -8.54
CA THR A 45 -4.30 0.08 -9.98
C THR A 45 -5.47 -0.88 -10.23
N PRO A 46 -6.41 -0.58 -11.13
CA PRO A 46 -6.48 0.61 -12.00
C PRO A 46 -6.61 1.94 -11.25
N ILE A 47 -5.92 3.00 -11.71
CA ILE A 47 -5.94 4.34 -11.08
C ILE A 47 -7.33 4.99 -11.07
N THR A 48 -8.21 4.52 -11.94
CA THR A 48 -9.62 4.91 -11.99
C THR A 48 -10.40 4.41 -10.78
N HIS A 49 -9.84 3.45 -10.01
CA HIS A 49 -10.51 2.70 -8.95
C HIS A 49 -11.76 1.96 -9.45
N ILE A 50 -11.75 1.54 -10.71
CA ILE A 50 -12.85 0.85 -11.38
C ILE A 50 -12.29 -0.38 -12.07
N GLY A 51 -12.92 -1.53 -11.86
CA GLY A 51 -12.56 -2.78 -12.54
C GLY A 51 -13.75 -3.72 -12.72
N LYS A 52 -13.48 -4.85 -13.35
CA LYS A 52 -14.44 -5.96 -13.52
C LYS A 52 -14.04 -7.15 -12.66
N VAL A 53 -14.98 -8.06 -12.40
CA VAL A 53 -14.67 -9.35 -11.76
C VAL A 53 -13.54 -10.08 -12.53
N GLY A 54 -12.56 -10.59 -11.79
CA GLY A 54 -11.37 -11.26 -12.34
C GLY A 54 -10.26 -10.30 -12.81
N GLU A 55 -10.48 -8.98 -12.84
CA GLU A 55 -9.44 -8.02 -13.19
C GLU A 55 -8.39 -7.93 -12.07
N THR A 56 -7.11 -7.85 -12.43
CA THR A 56 -6.03 -7.72 -11.45
C THR A 56 -6.02 -6.31 -10.83
N ILE A 57 -6.20 -6.26 -9.52
CA ILE A 57 -6.04 -5.06 -8.70
C ILE A 57 -4.65 -5.09 -8.06
N LYS A 58 -3.93 -3.96 -8.11
CA LYS A 58 -2.65 -3.79 -7.41
C LYS A 58 -2.77 -2.68 -6.39
N ILE A 59 -2.16 -2.90 -5.22
CA ILE A 59 -2.13 -1.96 -4.11
C ILE A 59 -0.68 -1.68 -3.77
N GLU A 60 -0.35 -0.40 -3.68
CA GLU A 60 0.88 0.06 -3.04
C GLU A 60 0.53 0.91 -1.83
N GLY A 61 1.32 0.79 -0.78
CA GLY A 61 1.06 1.49 0.47
C GLY A 61 2.20 1.32 1.45
N THR A 62 1.96 1.77 2.67
CA THR A 62 2.87 1.62 3.80
C THR A 62 2.16 1.06 5.02
N ILE A 63 2.91 0.39 5.88
CA ILE A 63 2.50 0.04 7.26
C ILE A 63 3.49 0.66 8.25
N GLU A 64 3.11 0.79 9.51
CA GLU A 64 3.98 1.39 10.53
C GLU A 64 5.12 0.45 10.96
N THR A 65 4.86 -0.86 11.01
CA THR A 65 5.81 -1.86 11.47
C THR A 65 6.79 -2.23 10.35
N PRO A 66 8.09 -1.89 10.48
CA PRO A 66 9.08 -2.27 9.48
C PRO A 66 9.23 -3.79 9.42
N ASP A 67 9.30 -4.35 8.22
CA ASP A 67 9.30 -5.79 7.93
C ASP A 67 8.16 -6.54 8.64
N GLY A 68 7.04 -5.83 8.87
CA GLY A 68 5.88 -6.33 9.58
C GLY A 68 4.92 -7.09 8.68
N ASP A 69 4.12 -7.96 9.29
CA ASP A 69 3.04 -8.65 8.59
C ASP A 69 1.90 -7.67 8.25
N TYR A 70 1.39 -7.78 7.03
CA TYR A 70 0.23 -7.03 6.55
C TYR A 70 -0.86 -7.96 6.01
N ARG A 71 -2.08 -7.43 5.96
CA ARG A 71 -3.23 -8.06 5.30
C ARG A 71 -3.95 -7.06 4.41
N VAL A 72 -4.38 -7.50 3.24
CA VAL A 72 -5.22 -6.74 2.31
C VAL A 72 -6.57 -7.41 2.21
N PHE A 73 -7.63 -6.65 2.50
CA PHE A 73 -9.01 -7.07 2.41
C PHE A 73 -9.74 -6.33 1.30
N PHE A 74 -10.72 -7.00 0.71
CA PHE A 74 -11.76 -6.40 -0.13
C PHE A 74 -13.09 -6.56 0.63
N ASP A 75 -13.60 -5.44 1.13
CA ASP A 75 -14.49 -5.32 2.29
C ASP A 75 -14.00 -6.17 3.46
N TYR A 76 -14.70 -7.26 3.75
CA TYR A 76 -14.43 -8.18 4.85
C TYR A 76 -13.70 -9.45 4.38
N GLN A 77 -13.44 -9.59 3.08
CA GLN A 77 -12.79 -10.77 2.51
C GLN A 77 -11.28 -10.55 2.45
N LEU A 78 -10.52 -11.42 3.11
CA LEU A 78 -9.06 -11.44 2.99
C LEU A 78 -8.67 -11.84 1.56
N MET A 79 -7.92 -10.97 0.88
CA MET A 79 -7.44 -11.21 -0.48
C MET A 79 -5.99 -11.66 -0.47
N VAL A 80 -5.14 -10.99 0.31
CA VAL A 80 -3.69 -11.23 0.37
C VAL A 80 -3.18 -11.00 1.79
N SER A 81 -2.17 -11.77 2.19
CA SER A 81 -1.33 -11.50 3.36
C SER A 81 0.14 -11.62 2.96
N GLY A 82 1.01 -10.85 3.60
CA GLY A 82 2.45 -10.90 3.35
C GLY A 82 3.23 -10.13 4.40
N THR A 83 4.50 -9.89 4.12
CA THR A 83 5.40 -9.10 4.96
C THR A 83 5.88 -7.90 4.15
N ALA A 84 5.90 -6.72 4.78
CA ALA A 84 6.40 -5.50 4.15
C ALA A 84 7.91 -5.58 3.91
N GLU A 85 8.42 -4.80 2.96
CA GLU A 85 9.85 -4.54 2.79
C GLU A 85 10.15 -3.16 3.38
N ASP A 86 10.90 -3.11 4.48
CA ASP A 86 10.87 -1.98 5.41
C ASP A 86 9.41 -1.66 5.77
N ASN A 87 8.92 -0.47 5.45
CA ASN A 87 7.52 -0.11 5.68
C ASN A 87 6.63 -0.28 4.45
N THR A 88 7.18 -0.72 3.31
CA THR A 88 6.50 -0.69 2.02
C THR A 88 5.70 -1.96 1.75
N VAL A 89 4.46 -1.79 1.31
CA VAL A 89 3.60 -2.87 0.86
C VAL A 89 3.38 -2.77 -0.64
N LYS A 90 3.57 -3.90 -1.33
CA LYS A 90 3.16 -4.12 -2.72
C LYS A 90 2.39 -5.43 -2.79
N ALA A 91 1.11 -5.34 -3.13
CA ALA A 91 0.22 -6.49 -3.19
C ALA A 91 -0.59 -6.47 -4.49
N SER A 92 -0.99 -7.66 -4.95
CA SER A 92 -1.90 -7.80 -6.08
C SER A 92 -2.87 -8.96 -5.87
N PHE A 93 -4.11 -8.79 -6.30
CA PHE A 93 -5.14 -9.82 -6.26
C PHE A 93 -6.14 -9.63 -7.41
N GLU A 94 -6.91 -10.66 -7.74
CA GLU A 94 -8.01 -10.54 -8.69
C GLU A 94 -9.26 -10.02 -8.01
N ALA A 95 -9.97 -9.10 -8.67
CA ALA A 95 -11.24 -8.58 -8.22
C ALA A 95 -12.22 -9.75 -7.96
N PRO A 96 -12.73 -9.92 -6.72
CA PRO A 96 -13.51 -11.08 -6.36
C PRO A 96 -14.87 -11.09 -7.07
N ASN A 97 -15.48 -12.28 -7.16
CA ASN A 97 -16.82 -12.42 -7.74
C ASN A 97 -17.86 -11.71 -6.86
N ARG A 98 -18.29 -10.53 -7.29
CA ARG A 98 -19.15 -9.58 -6.57
C ARG A 98 -20.06 -8.85 -7.54
N THR A 99 -21.27 -8.52 -7.10
CA THR A 99 -22.19 -7.66 -7.83
C THR A 99 -21.58 -6.30 -8.14
N ALA A 100 -21.98 -5.65 -9.24
CA ALA A 100 -21.58 -4.27 -9.49
C ALA A 100 -21.91 -3.36 -8.30
N GLY A 101 -20.95 -2.50 -7.90
CA GLY A 101 -21.07 -1.69 -6.71
C GLY A 101 -19.74 -1.10 -6.24
N ASN A 102 -19.81 -0.23 -5.23
CA ASN A 102 -18.63 0.32 -4.57
C ASN A 102 -18.27 -0.56 -3.36
N TYR A 103 -16.99 -0.88 -3.26
CA TYR A 103 -16.39 -1.72 -2.23
C TYR A 103 -15.23 -0.98 -1.56
N THR A 104 -14.80 -1.47 -0.41
CA THR A 104 -13.68 -0.89 0.35
C THR A 104 -12.48 -1.82 0.29
N ILE A 105 -11.32 -1.34 -0.12
CA ILE A 105 -10.05 -2.05 0.05
C ILE A 105 -9.45 -1.59 1.37
N ILE A 106 -9.00 -2.54 2.20
CA ILE A 106 -8.40 -2.27 3.51
C ILE A 106 -7.00 -2.87 3.53
N LEU A 107 -6.00 -2.05 3.83
CA LEU A 107 -4.65 -2.49 4.19
C LEU A 107 -4.51 -2.43 5.72
N GLN A 108 -4.14 -3.54 6.34
CA GLN A 108 -3.97 -3.66 7.78
C GLN A 108 -2.50 -3.93 8.13
N ASP A 109 -1.93 -3.14 9.03
CA ASP A 109 -0.75 -3.49 9.83
C ASP A 109 -1.19 -4.45 10.95
N VAL A 110 -0.71 -5.69 10.93
CA VAL A 110 -1.16 -6.73 11.87
C VAL A 110 -0.67 -6.46 13.28
N ALA A 111 0.56 -5.95 13.43
CA ALA A 111 1.18 -5.76 14.74
C ALA A 111 0.57 -4.56 15.48
N ARG A 112 0.21 -3.49 14.76
CA ARG A 112 -0.43 -2.30 15.33
C ARG A 112 -1.94 -2.35 15.32
N ASN A 113 -2.53 -3.28 14.56
CA ASN A 113 -3.96 -3.34 14.29
C ASN A 113 -4.49 -2.00 13.75
N GLU A 114 -3.70 -1.35 12.90
CA GLU A 114 -4.04 -0.11 12.21
C GLU A 114 -4.45 -0.41 10.77
N ASN A 115 -5.39 0.38 10.26
CA ASN A 115 -5.97 0.18 8.94
C ASN A 115 -5.89 1.46 8.10
N ALA A 116 -5.52 1.30 6.83
CA ALA A 116 -5.79 2.27 5.77
C ALA A 116 -6.88 1.73 4.86
N SER A 117 -7.68 2.62 4.27
CA SER A 117 -8.74 2.20 3.36
C SER A 117 -8.91 3.12 2.16
N THR A 118 -9.39 2.55 1.06
CA THR A 118 -9.78 3.27 -0.15
C THR A 118 -10.93 2.56 -0.84
N TRP A 119 -11.64 3.24 -1.74
CA TRP A 119 -12.79 2.68 -2.45
C TRP A 119 -12.36 1.99 -3.75
N PHE A 120 -13.14 1.01 -4.20
CA PHE A 120 -12.98 0.40 -5.53
C PHE A 120 -14.35 -0.01 -6.07
N MET A 121 -14.67 0.37 -7.31
CA MET A 121 -15.94 0.06 -7.95
C MET A 121 -15.83 -1.14 -8.87
N ILE A 122 -16.66 -2.16 -8.64
CA ILE A 122 -16.89 -3.24 -9.61
C ILE A 122 -17.97 -2.81 -10.59
N ARG A 123 -17.69 -2.93 -11.88
CA ARG A 123 -18.67 -2.75 -12.96
C ARG A 123 -19.10 -4.09 -13.54
N THR A 124 -20.33 -4.12 -14.01
CA THR A 124 -20.87 -5.22 -14.78
C THR A 124 -20.05 -5.43 -16.05
N GLY A 125 -19.54 -6.64 -16.25
CA GLY A 125 -18.97 -7.14 -17.49
C GLY A 125 -20.01 -7.94 -18.27
N TYR A 126 -19.97 -7.85 -19.60
CA TYR A 126 -20.81 -8.65 -20.48
C TYR A 126 -19.91 -9.44 -21.43
N GLY A 127 -20.08 -10.76 -21.48
CA GLY A 127 -19.58 -11.62 -22.53
C GLY A 127 -20.71 -11.96 -23.48
N ILE A 128 -20.53 -11.74 -24.78
CA ILE A 128 -21.53 -12.05 -25.80
C ILE A 128 -20.85 -12.97 -26.81
N GLU A 129 -21.33 -14.20 -26.90
CA GLU A 129 -20.81 -15.21 -27.82
C GLU A 129 -21.94 -15.72 -28.71
N PRO A 130 -21.77 -15.71 -30.04
CA PRO A 130 -22.76 -16.29 -30.93
C PRO A 130 -22.64 -17.81 -30.96
N GLU A 131 -23.78 -18.50 -31.04
CA GLU A 131 -23.80 -19.90 -31.41
C GLU A 131 -23.40 -20.04 -32.89
N LEU A 132 -22.25 -20.66 -33.14
CA LEU A 132 -21.75 -20.88 -34.50
C LEU A 132 -22.34 -22.16 -35.09
N PRO A 133 -22.75 -22.14 -36.37
CA PRO A 133 -23.19 -23.36 -37.04
C PRO A 133 -22.03 -24.36 -37.17
N PRO A 134 -22.31 -25.67 -37.19
CA PRO A 134 -21.26 -26.68 -37.33
C PRO A 134 -20.55 -26.56 -38.68
N GLU A 135 -19.23 -26.74 -38.71
CA GLU A 135 -18.44 -26.71 -39.94
C GLU A 135 -18.95 -27.75 -40.97
N PRO A 136 -18.99 -27.41 -42.28
CA PRO A 136 -18.44 -26.23 -42.94
C PRO A 136 -19.47 -25.10 -43.14
N LEU A 137 -20.54 -25.05 -42.36
CA LEU A 137 -21.56 -24.01 -42.49
C LEU A 137 -21.05 -22.69 -41.89
N TYR A 138 -21.44 -21.58 -42.51
CA TYR A 138 -21.12 -20.22 -42.06
C TYR A 138 -22.38 -19.39 -41.93
N LEU A 139 -22.38 -18.42 -41.03
CA LEU A 139 -23.45 -17.42 -40.91
C LEU A 139 -23.54 -16.61 -42.22
N ARG A 140 -24.76 -16.44 -42.74
CA ARG A 140 -25.03 -15.69 -43.98
C ARG A 140 -25.74 -14.38 -43.66
N GLN A 141 -25.70 -13.45 -44.60
CA GLN A 141 -26.48 -12.22 -44.51
C GLN A 141 -27.97 -12.57 -44.36
N ASN A 142 -28.66 -11.89 -43.44
CA ASN A 142 -30.06 -12.10 -43.05
C ASN A 142 -30.34 -13.41 -42.28
N SER A 143 -29.31 -14.15 -41.84
CA SER A 143 -29.50 -15.25 -40.89
C SER A 143 -29.79 -14.72 -39.47
N SER A 144 -30.65 -15.43 -38.74
CA SER A 144 -30.80 -15.25 -37.29
C SER A 144 -29.73 -16.06 -36.56
N VAL A 145 -29.19 -15.52 -35.46
CA VAL A 145 -28.18 -16.16 -34.61
C VAL A 145 -28.62 -16.11 -33.15
N VAL A 146 -28.37 -17.19 -32.41
CA VAL A 146 -28.55 -17.21 -30.96
C VAL A 146 -27.31 -16.61 -30.31
N LEU A 147 -27.50 -15.64 -29.41
CA LEU A 147 -26.43 -15.07 -28.61
C LEU A 147 -26.49 -15.62 -27.20
N HIS A 148 -25.40 -16.20 -26.74
CA HIS A 148 -25.19 -16.52 -25.34
C HIS A 148 -24.61 -15.28 -24.66
N VAL A 149 -25.31 -14.77 -23.65
CA VAL A 149 -24.91 -13.60 -22.88
C VAL A 149 -24.55 -14.02 -21.47
N ASN A 150 -23.31 -13.80 -21.07
CA ASN A 150 -22.84 -13.97 -19.71
C ASN A 150 -22.66 -12.60 -19.06
N VAL A 151 -23.27 -12.43 -17.89
CA VAL A 151 -23.14 -11.21 -17.08
C VAL A 151 -22.23 -11.52 -15.91
N THR A 152 -21.17 -10.74 -15.76
CA THR A 152 -20.28 -10.76 -14.58
C THR A 152 -20.31 -9.40 -13.90
N GLY A 153 -19.90 -9.31 -12.63
CA GLY A 153 -20.15 -8.11 -11.83
C GLY A 153 -21.55 -8.16 -11.29
#